data_AF-A0A961KLV9-F1
#
_entry.id   AF-A0A961KLV9-F1
#
_cell.length_a   1.000
_cell.length_b   1.000
_cell.length_c   1.000
_cell.angle_alpha   90.00
_cell.angle_beta   90.00
_cell.angle_gamma   90.00
#
_symmetry.space_group_name_H-M   'P 1'
#
loop_
_entity.id
_entity.type
_entity.pdbx_description
1 polymer ?
#
loop_
_entity_poly.entity_id
_entity_poly.type
_entity_poly.pdbx_seq_one_letter_code
_entity_poly.pdbx_strand_id
1 'polypeptide(L)'
;MLKTRAKYCLGQVVRHRKHPFRGVIFDVDPQFSNTEEWYQAIPEDSRPAREQPFYHLLAENDQSYYVAYVSEQNLVADYSGEPVEHPDIPDMFGP
;
A
#
# COMPACT_ATOMS: atom_id res chain seq x y z
N MET A 1 11.53 19.96 8.46
CA MET A 1 10.72 19.37 7.38
C MET A 1 11.32 18.03 7.02
N LEU A 2 10.59 16.94 7.25
CA LEU A 2 10.96 15.62 6.70
C LEU A 2 10.97 15.73 5.18
N LYS A 3 12.13 15.56 4.55
CA LYS A 3 12.28 15.48 3.08
C LYS A 3 12.25 14.01 2.68
N THR A 4 11.16 13.31 2.98
CA THR A 4 10.97 11.92 2.51
C THR A 4 10.34 12.00 1.12
N ARG A 5 11.08 11.57 0.10
CA ARG A 5 10.56 11.45 -1.26
C ARG A 5 9.87 10.08 -1.37
N ALA A 6 8.55 10.08 -1.53
CA ALA A 6 7.79 8.89 -1.87
C ALA A 6 8.34 8.24 -3.15
N LYS A 7 8.58 6.93 -3.10
CA LYS A 7 9.04 6.13 -4.25
C LYS A 7 7.91 5.84 -5.25
N TYR A 8 6.67 5.80 -4.78
CA TYR A 8 5.51 5.45 -5.59
C TYR A 8 4.49 6.60 -5.61
N CYS A 9 3.72 6.67 -6.68
CA CYS A 9 2.75 7.74 -6.92
C CYS A 9 1.30 7.23 -6.77
N LEU A 10 0.35 8.15 -6.57
CA LEU A 10 -1.08 7.84 -6.66
C LEU A 10 -1.42 7.30 -8.07
N GLY A 11 -2.32 6.33 -8.14
CA GLY A 11 -2.69 5.58 -9.35
C GLY A 11 -1.65 4.55 -9.79
N GLN A 12 -0.48 4.46 -9.14
CA GLN A 12 0.52 3.46 -9.49
C GLN A 12 0.13 2.09 -8.93
N VAL A 13 0.24 1.06 -9.77
CA VAL A 13 0.07 -0.33 -9.35
C VAL A 13 1.35 -0.85 -8.72
N VAL A 14 1.22 -1.47 -7.56
CA VAL A 14 2.31 -2.07 -6.79
C VAL A 14 1.89 -3.46 -6.32
N ARG A 15 2.89 -4.25 -5.95
CA ARG A 15 2.70 -5.56 -5.31
C ARG A 15 3.48 -5.62 -4.01
N HIS A 16 2.97 -6.42 -3.09
CA HIS A 16 3.67 -6.67 -1.85
C HIS A 16 4.85 -7.64 -2.08
N ARG A 17 5.98 -7.41 -1.41
CA ARG A 17 7.21 -8.21 -1.59
C ARG A 17 7.07 -9.66 -1.13
N LYS A 18 6.36 -9.87 -0.02
CA LYS A 18 6.20 -11.18 0.64
C LYS A 18 4.80 -11.80 0.44
N HIS A 19 3.74 -11.03 0.68
CA HIS A 19 2.36 -11.48 0.52
C HIS A 19 1.90 -11.43 -0.95
N PRO A 20 1.11 -12.40 -1.42
CA PRO A 20 0.67 -12.50 -2.81
C PRO A 20 -0.54 -11.60 -3.07
N PHE A 21 -0.35 -10.28 -2.99
CA PHE A 21 -1.38 -9.32 -3.40
C PHE A 21 -0.76 -8.17 -4.18
N ARG A 22 -1.60 -7.56 -5.01
CA ARG A 22 -1.31 -6.33 -5.76
C ARG A 22 -2.39 -5.31 -5.51
N GLY A 23 -2.11 -4.06 -5.83
CA GLY A 23 -3.10 -3.00 -5.66
C GLY A 23 -2.65 -1.68 -6.23
N VAL A 24 -3.60 -0.78 -6.37
CA VAL A 24 -3.38 0.59 -6.84
C VAL A 24 -3.31 1.54 -5.65
N ILE A 25 -2.32 2.42 -5.64
CA ILE A 25 -2.15 3.44 -4.60
C ILE A 25 -3.22 4.52 -4.78
N PHE A 26 -4.00 4.79 -3.74
CA PHE A 26 -4.96 5.90 -3.74
C PHE A 26 -4.66 6.98 -2.69
N ASP A 27 -3.81 6.69 -1.70
CA ASP A 27 -3.35 7.69 -0.72
C ASP A 27 -1.96 7.36 -0.14
N VAL A 28 -1.31 8.35 0.47
CA VAL A 28 0.02 8.23 1.08
C VAL A 28 0.17 9.09 2.34
N ASP A 29 0.60 8.45 3.43
CA ASP A 29 1.08 9.13 4.63
C ASP A 29 2.59 9.33 4.57
N PRO A 30 3.14 10.48 5.01
CA PRO A 30 4.58 10.72 5.03
C PRO A 30 5.35 9.82 6.03
N GLN A 31 4.64 9.29 7.02
CA GLN A 31 5.13 8.40 8.07
C GLN A 31 3.99 7.50 8.56
N PHE A 32 4.28 6.51 9.40
CA PHE A 32 3.24 5.68 10.03
C PHE A 32 2.19 6.57 10.73
N SER A 33 0.92 6.40 10.37
CA SER A 33 -0.22 7.19 10.86
C SER A 33 -1.41 6.33 11.30
N ASN A 34 -1.21 5.03 11.51
CA ASN A 34 -2.21 4.14 12.08
C ASN A 34 -2.06 4.03 13.61
N THR A 35 -2.91 3.26 14.28
CA THR A 35 -2.92 3.18 15.74
C THR A 35 -1.73 2.40 16.31
N GLU A 36 -1.36 2.71 17.54
CA GLU A 36 -0.28 2.00 18.24
C GLU A 36 -0.63 0.52 18.45
N GLU A 37 -1.90 0.20 18.70
CA GLU A 37 -2.38 -1.17 18.88
C GLU A 37 -2.16 -2.00 17.62
N TRP A 38 -2.44 -1.43 16.44
CA TRP A 38 -2.17 -2.08 15.17
C TRP A 38 -0.68 -2.35 15.00
N TYR A 39 0.16 -1.36 15.32
CA TYR A 39 1.61 -1.52 15.24
C TYR A 39 2.13 -2.61 16.18
N GLN A 40 1.61 -2.66 17.41
CA GLN A 40 1.99 -3.65 18.41
C GLN A 40 1.51 -5.06 18.04
N ALA A 41 0.38 -5.18 17.33
CA ALA A 41 -0.14 -6.45 16.82
C ALA A 41 0.75 -7.07 15.73
N ILE A 42 1.60 -6.28 15.06
CA ILE A 42 2.60 -6.81 14.13
C ILE A 42 3.71 -7.51 14.92
N PRO A 43 4.10 -8.75 14.55
CA PRO A 43 5.26 -9.43 15.14
C PRO A 43 6.50 -8.55 15.10
N GLU A 44 7.27 -8.51 16.18
CA GLU A 44 8.38 -7.55 16.35
C GLU A 44 9.39 -7.59 15.19
N ASP A 45 9.74 -8.79 14.72
CA ASP A 45 10.67 -9.02 13.61
C ASP A 45 10.12 -8.57 12.24
N SER A 46 8.83 -8.25 12.16
CA SER A 46 8.14 -7.82 10.94
C SER A 46 7.63 -6.39 11.00
N ARG A 47 7.89 -5.66 12.09
CA ARG A 47 7.47 -4.27 12.25
C ARG A 47 8.19 -3.37 11.23
N PRO A 48 7.45 -2.60 10.42
CA PRO A 48 8.07 -1.67 9.48
C PRO A 48 8.63 -0.45 10.22
N ALA A 49 9.70 0.16 9.69
CA ALA A 49 10.18 1.44 10.23
C ALA A 49 9.09 2.51 10.11
N ARG A 50 8.88 3.33 11.14
CA ARG A 50 7.81 4.34 11.15
C ARG A 50 8.15 5.59 10.33
N GLU A 51 9.43 5.95 10.25
CA GLU A 51 9.94 7.15 9.56
C GLU A 51 10.11 6.93 8.05
N GLN A 52 9.06 6.44 7.39
CA GLN A 52 9.00 6.25 5.94
C GLN A 52 7.56 6.41 5.44
N PRO A 53 7.33 6.64 4.14
CA PRO A 53 5.97 6.69 3.61
C PRO A 53 5.21 5.39 3.80
N PHE A 54 3.92 5.50 4.15
CA PHE A 54 2.97 4.40 4.15
C PHE A 54 1.88 4.68 3.12
N TYR A 55 1.48 3.66 2.39
CA TYR A 55 0.55 3.78 1.28
C TYR A 55 -0.76 3.06 1.59
N HIS A 56 -1.85 3.68 1.16
CA HIS A 56 -3.15 3.04 1.10
C HIS A 56 -3.40 2.50 -0.30
N LEU A 57 -3.76 1.22 -0.36
CA LEU A 57 -3.94 0.48 -1.60
C LEU A 57 -5.36 -0.08 -1.68
N LEU A 58 -6.00 0.05 -2.83
CA LEU A 58 -7.08 -0.84 -3.21
C LEU A 58 -6.44 -2.14 -3.69
N ALA A 59 -6.43 -3.15 -2.84
CA ALA A 59 -5.68 -4.38 -3.03
C ALA A 59 -6.58 -5.57 -3.40
N GLU A 60 -6.04 -6.44 -4.24
CA GLU A 60 -6.69 -7.68 -4.68
C GLU A 60 -5.73 -8.86 -4.51
N ASN A 61 -6.33 -10.02 -4.25
CA ASN A 61 -5.68 -11.32 -4.36
C ASN A 61 -6.66 -12.30 -5.03
N ASP A 62 -6.26 -13.57 -5.16
CA ASP A 62 -7.08 -14.60 -5.83
C ASP A 62 -8.44 -14.89 -5.17
N GLN A 63 -8.73 -14.31 -3.99
CA GLN A 63 -9.89 -14.63 -3.17
C GLN A 63 -10.80 -13.43 -2.89
N SER A 64 -10.24 -12.22 -2.77
CA SER A 64 -11.00 -11.04 -2.34
C SER A 64 -10.33 -9.71 -2.68
N TYR A 65 -11.11 -8.65 -2.45
CA TYR A 65 -10.71 -7.24 -2.56
C TYR A 65 -10.76 -6.58 -1.17
N TYR A 66 -9.78 -5.74 -0.86
CA TYR A 66 -9.70 -5.04 0.42
C TYR A 66 -8.77 -3.82 0.36
N VAL A 67 -8.94 -2.91 1.33
CA VAL A 67 -8.00 -1.80 1.53
C VAL A 67 -6.79 -2.27 2.33
N ALA A 68 -5.59 -2.05 1.81
CA ALA A 68 -4.34 -2.38 2.50
C ALA A 68 -3.57 -1.12 2.92
N TYR A 69 -3.02 -1.14 4.13
CA TYR A 69 -2.11 -0.11 4.64
C TYR A 69 -0.69 -0.69 4.75
N VAL A 70 0.23 -0.21 3.92
CA VAL A 70 1.53 -0.89 3.69
C VAL A 70 2.69 0.09 3.66
N SER A 71 3.80 -0.27 4.31
CA SER A 71 5.03 0.52 4.29
C SER A 71 5.75 0.46 2.94
N GLU A 72 6.43 1.55 2.57
CA GLU A 72 7.18 1.64 1.32
C GLU A 72 8.20 0.50 1.13
N GLN A 73 8.91 0.12 2.20
CA GLN A 73 9.90 -0.97 2.18
C GLN A 73 9.32 -2.33 1.77
N ASN A 74 8.01 -2.53 1.94
CA ASN A 74 7.33 -3.79 1.66
C ASN A 74 6.68 -3.82 0.27
N LEU A 75 6.76 -2.72 -0.48
CA LEU A 75 6.20 -2.62 -1.83
C LEU A 75 7.29 -2.71 -2.89
N VAL A 76 6.89 -3.17 -4.06
CA VAL A 76 7.61 -3.05 -5.33
C VAL A 76 6.63 -2.66 -6.42
N ALA A 77 7.08 -1.85 -7.38
CA ALA A 77 6.26 -1.49 -8.52
C ALA A 77 5.87 -2.75 -9.31
N ASP A 78 4.60 -2.78 -9.74
CA ASP A 78 4.11 -3.75 -10.70
C ASP A 78 4.26 -3.15 -12.10
N TYR A 79 5.03 -3.82 -12.96
CA TYR A 79 5.29 -3.40 -14.33
C TYR A 79 4.59 -4.31 -15.35
N SER A 80 3.69 -5.18 -14.91
CA SER A 80 2.94 -6.07 -15.80
C SER A 80 2.07 -5.31 -16.79
N GLY A 81 1.53 -4.16 -16.40
CA GLY A 81 0.56 -3.39 -17.19
C GLY A 81 -0.87 -3.91 -17.06
N GLU A 82 -1.10 -4.96 -16.27
CA GLU A 82 -2.43 -5.51 -16.03
C GLU A 82 -3.25 -4.55 -15.14
N PRO A 83 -4.54 -4.37 -15.39
CA PRO A 83 -5.41 -3.56 -14.53
C PRO A 83 -5.62 -4.27 -13.18
N VAL A 84 -5.82 -3.50 -12.11
CA VAL A 84 -6.37 -4.00 -10.84
C VAL A 84 -7.89 -3.97 -10.97
N GLU A 85 -8.57 -5.03 -10.56
CA GLU A 85 -10.03 -5.24 -10.72
C GLU A 85 -10.84 -4.86 -9.47
N HIS A 86 -10.22 -4.18 -8.49
CA HIS A 86 -10.88 -3.78 -7.27
C HIS A 86 -12.14 -2.95 -7.55
N PRO A 87 -13.32 -3.34 -7.02
CA PRO A 87 -14.61 -2.77 -7.41
C PRO A 87 -14.77 -1.28 -7.09
N ASP A 88 -14.06 -0.77 -6.08
CA ASP A 88 -14.07 0.66 -5.71
C ASP A 88 -13.20 1.56 -6.61
N ILE A 89 -12.46 1.00 -7.57
CA ILE A 89 -11.61 1.79 -8.49
C ILE A 89 -12.41 2.83 -9.28
N PRO A 90 -13.55 2.50 -9.92
CA PRO A 90 -14.34 3.48 -10.68
C PRO A 90 -14.85 4.64 -9.81
N ASP A 91 -15.14 4.39 -8.53
CA ASP A 91 -15.60 5.42 -7.60
C ASP A 91 -14.46 6.37 -7.18
N MET A 92 -13.24 5.85 -7.08
CA MET A 92 -12.05 6.62 -6.67
C MET A 92 -11.36 7.37 -7.82
N PHE A 93 -11.28 6.74 -8.99
CA PHE A 93 -10.49 7.24 -10.13
C PHE A 93 -11.35 7.68 -11.33
N GLY A 94 -12.65 7.43 -11.29
CA GLY A 94 -13.56 7.68 -12.41
C GLY A 94 -13.58 6.53 -13.44
N PRO A 95 -14.50 6.61 -14.42
CA PRO A 95 -14.63 5.63 -15.49
C PRO A 95 -13.53 5.70 -16.55
#